data_AF-A0A434FFY7-F1
#
_entry.id   AF-A0A434FFY7-F1
#
_cell.length_a   1.000
_cell.length_b   1.000
_cell.length_c   1.000
_cell.angle_alpha   90.00
_cell.angle_beta   90.00
_cell.angle_gamma   90.00
#
_symmetry.space_group_name_H-M   'P 1'
#
loop_
_entity.id
_entity.type
_entity.pdbx_description
1 polymer ?
#
loop_
_entity_poly.entity_id
_entity_poly.type
_entity_poly.pdbx_seq_one_letter_code
_entity_poly.pdbx_strand_id
1 'polypeptide(L)'
;QDIINAYGGEMPQTFGVPVEEIERGIRHGVRKVNIDTDCRMAMAGQFRRVATQDPREFDPRKFLKPAMDALRDLCRDRFERFGTAGNASKIKVIAMDEMAKRYAAGKLDPQIATAKAA
;
A
#
# COMPACT_ATOMS: atom_id res chain seq x y z
N GLN A 1 10.12 8.91 8.68
CA GLN A 1 10.22 10.12 9.51
C GLN A 1 11.66 10.60 9.48
N ASP A 2 12.61 9.68 9.69
CA ASP A 2 14.05 9.96 9.73
C ASP A 2 14.57 10.71 8.49
N ILE A 3 14.27 10.23 7.28
CA ILE A 3 14.69 10.94 6.05
C ILE A 3 14.08 12.35 6.00
N ILE A 4 12.79 12.49 6.33
CA ILE A 4 12.13 13.79 6.31
C ILE A 4 12.80 14.74 7.31
N ASN A 5 13.04 14.28 8.54
CA ASN A 5 13.62 15.09 9.61
C ASN A 5 15.11 15.40 9.38
N ALA A 6 15.86 14.48 8.77
CA ALA A 6 17.26 14.70 8.38
C ALA A 6 17.43 15.78 7.30
N TYR A 7 16.41 16.04 6.49
CA TYR A 7 16.44 17.02 5.39
C TYR A 7 15.43 18.15 5.60
N GLY A 8 15.44 18.74 6.79
CA GLY A 8 14.71 19.98 7.11
C GLY A 8 13.21 19.82 7.30
N GLY A 9 12.74 18.61 7.58
CA GLY A 9 11.38 18.34 8.03
C GLY A 9 11.27 18.35 9.57
N GLU A 10 10.05 18.56 10.06
CA GLU A 10 9.74 18.53 11.49
C GLU A 10 8.52 17.64 11.69
N MET A 11 8.71 16.33 11.52
CA MET A 11 7.69 15.34 11.85
C MET A 11 7.85 14.92 13.30
N PRO A 12 6.82 15.14 14.14
CA PRO A 12 6.77 14.55 15.48
C PRO A 12 6.83 13.04 15.37
N GLN A 13 7.46 12.39 16.35
CA GLN A 13 7.51 10.94 16.43
C GLN A 13 6.09 10.38 16.49
N THR A 14 5.70 9.63 15.47
CA THR A 14 4.44 8.89 15.41
C THR A 14 4.67 7.45 14.98
N PHE A 15 3.74 6.56 15.30
CA PHE A 15 3.83 5.14 15.01
C PHE A 15 2.65 4.70 14.14
N GLY A 16 2.95 3.95 13.08
CA GLY A 16 1.94 3.29 12.27
C GLY A 16 1.49 1.96 12.87
N VAL A 17 0.65 1.24 12.13
CA VAL A 17 0.32 -0.15 12.47
C VAL A 17 1.54 -1.04 12.15
N PRO A 18 2.03 -1.86 13.10
CA PRO A 18 3.11 -2.80 12.83
C PRO A 18 2.74 -3.74 11.69
N VAL A 19 3.67 -4.00 10.77
CA VAL A 19 3.35 -4.79 9.57
C VAL A 19 3.05 -6.25 9.94
N GLU A 20 3.65 -6.75 11.02
CA GLU A 20 3.43 -8.09 11.57
C GLU A 20 1.98 -8.28 12.04
N GLU A 21 1.35 -7.21 12.55
CA GLU A 21 -0.05 -7.19 12.95
C GLU A 21 -0.98 -7.21 11.73
N ILE A 22 -0.57 -6.55 10.64
CA ILE A 22 -1.29 -6.61 9.36
C ILE A 22 -1.22 -8.03 8.78
N GLU A 23 -0.04 -8.65 8.78
CA GLU A 23 0.15 -10.03 8.36
C GLU A 23 -0.71 -10.99 9.19
N ARG A 24 -0.79 -10.78 10.51
CA ARG A 24 -1.72 -11.52 11.37
C ARG A 24 -3.17 -11.30 10.94
N GLY A 25 -3.59 -10.06 10.72
CA GLY A 25 -4.93 -9.75 10.22
C GLY A 25 -5.27 -10.46 8.90
N ILE A 26 -4.31 -10.56 7.97
CA ILE A 26 -4.49 -11.27 6.70
C ILE A 26 -4.76 -12.76 6.92
N ARG A 27 -4.09 -13.39 7.89
CA ARG A 27 -4.35 -14.78 8.31
C ARG A 27 -5.76 -14.97 8.86
N HIS A 28 -6.39 -13.90 9.37
CA HIS A 28 -7.74 -13.91 9.94
C HIS A 28 -8.83 -13.30 9.06
N GLY A 29 -8.56 -13.06 7.77
CA GLY A 29 -9.61 -12.68 6.80
C GLY A 29 -9.53 -11.25 6.28
N VAL A 30 -8.54 -10.43 6.68
CA VAL A 30 -8.29 -9.14 6.00
C VAL A 30 -7.84 -9.40 4.57
N ARG A 31 -8.55 -8.82 3.59
CA ARG A 31 -8.25 -8.96 2.15
C ARG A 31 -7.93 -7.65 1.43
N LYS A 32 -8.05 -6.51 2.12
CA LYS A 32 -7.71 -5.17 1.60
C LYS A 32 -7.02 -4.36 2.69
N VAL A 33 -5.79 -3.92 2.42
CA VAL A 33 -4.99 -3.07 3.32
C VAL A 33 -4.80 -1.72 2.65
N ASN A 34 -5.16 -0.63 3.33
CA ASN A 34 -5.01 0.73 2.79
C ASN A 34 -3.70 1.33 3.30
N ILE A 35 -2.85 1.81 2.40
CA ILE A 35 -1.54 2.42 2.72
C ILE A 35 -1.41 3.71 1.92
N ASP A 36 -1.29 4.84 2.62
CA ASP A 36 -1.19 6.17 2.01
C ASP A 36 -0.11 7.01 2.70
N THR A 37 -0.14 7.08 4.03
CA THR A 37 0.84 7.84 4.82
C THR A 37 2.28 7.40 4.53
N ASP A 38 2.56 6.10 4.50
CA ASP A 38 3.90 5.58 4.14
C ASP A 38 4.33 6.03 2.73
N CYS A 39 3.40 5.99 1.77
CA CYS A 39 3.66 6.39 0.38
C CYS A 39 4.04 7.87 0.29
N ARG A 40 3.26 8.74 0.95
CA ARG A 40 3.53 10.18 1.01
C ARG A 40 4.87 10.46 1.67
N MET A 41 5.18 9.77 2.76
CA MET A 41 6.42 9.96 3.50
C MET A 41 7.64 9.49 2.73
N ALA A 42 7.56 8.34 2.05
CA ALA A 42 8.63 7.83 1.20
C ALA A 42 8.99 8.82 0.09
N MET A 43 7.98 9.36 -0.60
CA MET A 43 8.19 10.36 -1.65
C MET A 43 8.70 11.69 -1.08
N ALA A 44 8.02 12.25 -0.07
CA ALA A 44 8.36 13.55 0.50
C ALA A 44 9.79 13.59 1.07
N GLY A 45 10.24 12.48 1.70
CA GLY A 45 11.62 12.36 2.17
C GLY A 45 12.65 12.47 1.04
N GLN A 46 12.39 11.87 -0.12
CA GLN A 46 13.30 11.97 -1.27
C GLN A 46 13.29 13.35 -1.90
N PHE A 47 12.13 14.00 -2.00
CA PHE A 47 12.05 15.39 -2.45
C PHE A 47 12.90 16.31 -1.57
N ARG A 48 12.74 16.21 -0.26
CA ARG A 48 13.53 16.98 0.72
C ARG A 48 15.02 16.71 0.59
N ARG A 49 15.41 15.44 0.48
CA ARG A 49 16.81 15.05 0.31
C ARG A 49 17.45 15.71 -0.91
N VAL A 50 16.80 15.65 -2.07
CA VAL A 50 17.33 16.26 -3.30
C VAL A 50 17.43 17.78 -3.14
N ALA A 51 16.38 18.43 -2.63
CA ALA A 51 16.37 19.89 -2.42
C ALA A 51 17.48 20.37 -1.47
N THR A 52 17.79 19.59 -0.42
CA THR A 52 18.84 19.93 0.54
C THR A 52 20.24 19.63 0.00
N GLN A 53 20.42 18.54 -0.75
CA GLN A 53 21.75 18.10 -1.22
C GLN A 53 22.21 18.81 -2.49
N ASP A 54 21.29 19.19 -3.39
CA ASP A 54 21.60 19.98 -4.58
C ASP A 54 20.61 21.14 -4.72
N PRO A 55 20.84 22.26 -4.02
CA PRO A 55 19.94 23.42 -4.05
C PRO A 55 19.79 24.10 -5.42
N ARG A 56 20.65 23.76 -6.38
CA ARG A 56 20.58 24.28 -7.76
C ARG A 56 19.69 23.43 -8.65
N GLU A 57 19.37 22.21 -8.22
CA GLU A 57 18.53 21.32 -8.99
C GLU A 57 17.09 21.83 -9.00
N PHE A 58 16.54 22.01 -10.20
CA PHE A 58 15.20 22.56 -10.43
C PHE A 58 14.38 21.65 -11.35
N ASP A 59 15.00 20.66 -12.00
CA ASP A 59 14.29 19.75 -12.89
C ASP A 59 13.43 18.79 -12.05
N PRO A 60 12.09 18.87 -12.12
CA PRO A 60 11.21 18.04 -11.30
C PRO A 60 11.43 16.55 -11.50
N ARG A 61 11.97 16.12 -12.66
CA ARG A 61 12.27 14.71 -12.93
C ARG A 61 13.37 14.17 -12.01
N LYS A 62 14.30 15.03 -11.58
CA LYS A 62 15.41 14.68 -10.68
C LYS A 62 14.96 14.45 -9.25
N PHE A 63 13.84 15.06 -8.85
CA PHE A 63 13.15 14.79 -7.59
C PHE A 63 12.22 13.57 -7.71
N LEU A 64 11.44 13.51 -8.80
CA LEU A 64 10.44 12.47 -9.00
C LEU A 64 11.08 11.09 -9.17
N LYS A 65 12.22 10.97 -9.84
CA LYS A 65 12.87 9.67 -10.05
C LYS A 65 13.19 8.94 -8.74
N PRO A 66 13.97 9.50 -7.80
CA PRO A 66 14.21 8.85 -6.51
C PRO A 66 12.94 8.70 -5.67
N ALA A 67 11.98 9.64 -5.75
CA ALA A 67 10.70 9.52 -5.05
C ALA A 67 9.87 8.31 -5.55
N MET A 68 9.82 8.10 -6.87
CA MET A 68 9.13 6.96 -7.48
C MET A 68 9.84 5.65 -7.22
N ASP A 69 11.18 5.63 -7.18
CA ASP A 69 11.95 4.45 -6.79
C ASP A 69 11.64 4.05 -5.34
N ALA A 70 11.64 5.01 -4.41
CA ALA A 70 11.29 4.76 -3.01
C ALA A 70 9.84 4.26 -2.84
N LEU A 71 8.89 4.84 -3.57
CA LEU A 71 7.50 4.39 -3.57
C LEU A 71 7.36 2.97 -4.14
N ARG A 72 8.06 2.68 -5.24
CA ARG A 72 8.06 1.34 -5.85
C ARG A 72 8.58 0.29 -4.88
N ASP A 73 9.69 0.58 -4.21
CA ASP A 73 10.33 -0.37 -3.31
C ASP A 73 9.47 -0.60 -2.06
N LEU A 74 8.82 0.45 -1.54
CA LEU A 74 7.78 0.33 -0.51
C LEU A 74 6.63 -0.58 -0.96
N CYS A 75 6.03 -0.33 -2.13
CA CYS A 75 4.93 -1.13 -2.63
C CYS A 75 5.33 -2.59 -2.87
N ARG A 76 6.55 -2.84 -3.37
CA ARG A 76 7.11 -4.17 -3.56
C ARG A 76 7.16 -4.94 -2.25
N ASP A 77 7.75 -4.35 -1.20
CA ASP A 77 7.80 -4.96 0.13
C ASP A 77 6.40 -5.32 0.64
N ARG A 78 5.43 -4.41 0.51
CA ARG A 78 4.04 -4.67 0.94
C ARG A 78 3.41 -5.80 0.15
N PHE A 79 3.61 -5.89 -1.17
CA PHE A 79 3.07 -6.99 -1.98
C PHE A 79 3.70 -8.35 -1.63
N GLU A 80 5.00 -8.38 -1.33
CA GLU A 80 5.69 -9.59 -0.90
C GLU A 80 5.21 -10.04 0.48
N ARG A 81 5.21 -9.15 1.47
CA ARG A 81 4.78 -9.43 2.84
C ARG A 81 3.30 -9.80 2.95
N PHE A 82 2.44 -9.20 2.13
CA PHE A 82 1.02 -9.52 2.12
C PHE A 82 0.67 -10.74 1.25
N GLY A 83 1.67 -11.41 0.69
CA GLY A 83 1.48 -12.64 -0.09
C GLY A 83 0.73 -12.44 -1.40
N THR A 84 0.76 -11.23 -1.98
CA THR A 84 0.08 -10.94 -3.26
C THR A 84 1.01 -11.11 -4.47
N ALA A 85 2.34 -11.06 -4.25
CA ALA A 85 3.34 -11.28 -5.29
C ALA A 85 3.12 -12.62 -6.02
N GLY A 86 3.16 -12.58 -7.36
CA GLY A 86 2.97 -13.76 -8.21
C GLY A 86 1.52 -14.24 -8.40
N ASN A 87 0.51 -13.60 -7.79
CA ASN A 87 -0.89 -14.01 -7.95
C ASN A 87 -1.61 -13.35 -9.13
N ALA A 88 -1.05 -12.31 -9.75
CA ALA A 88 -1.70 -11.55 -10.82
C ALA A 88 -2.12 -12.43 -12.01
N SER A 89 -1.24 -13.33 -12.47
CA SER A 89 -1.50 -14.23 -13.60
C SER A 89 -2.54 -15.32 -13.31
N LYS A 90 -2.89 -15.55 -12.04
CA LYS A 90 -3.90 -16.53 -11.63
C LYS A 90 -5.33 -15.98 -11.71
N ILE A 91 -5.48 -14.66 -11.92
CA ILE A 91 -6.78 -13.99 -11.88
C ILE A 91 -7.36 -13.90 -13.30
N LYS A 92 -8.50 -14.55 -13.52
CA LYS A 92 -9.35 -14.28 -14.68
C LYS A 92 -10.29 -13.12 -14.35
N VAL A 93 -10.06 -11.97 -14.96
CA VAL A 93 -10.90 -10.78 -14.78
C VAL A 93 -12.31 -11.05 -15.32
N ILE A 94 -13.32 -10.70 -14.54
CA ILE A 94 -14.73 -10.81 -14.92
C ILE A 94 -15.24 -9.42 -15.26
N ALA A 95 -15.86 -9.27 -16.43
CA ALA A 95 -16.48 -8.01 -16.84
C ALA A 95 -17.61 -7.61 -15.88
N MET A 96 -17.85 -6.30 -15.73
CA MET A 96 -18.85 -5.79 -14.79
C MET A 96 -20.26 -6.27 -15.09
N ASP A 97 -20.66 -6.37 -16.36
CA ASP A 97 -21.98 -6.89 -16.75
C ASP A 97 -22.19 -8.35 -16.30
N GLU A 98 -21.13 -9.17 -16.37
CA GLU A 98 -21.17 -10.56 -15.89
C GLU A 98 -21.19 -10.64 -14.36
N MET A 99 -20.52 -9.70 -13.67
CA MET A 99 -20.63 -9.58 -12.21
C MET A 99 -22.06 -9.19 -11.81
N ALA A 100 -22.70 -8.25 -12.50
CA ALA A 100 -24.08 -7.84 -12.24
C ALA A 100 -25.06 -9.01 -12.37
N LYS A 101 -24.91 -9.85 -13.42
CA LYS A 101 -25.69 -11.10 -13.57
C LYS A 101 -25.48 -12.07 -12.41
N ARG A 102 -24.25 -12.20 -11.89
CA ARG A 102 -23.96 -13.08 -10.73
C ARG A 102 -24.65 -12.58 -9.46
N TYR A 103 -24.65 -11.27 -9.22
CA TYR A 103 -25.39 -10.67 -8.10
C TYR A 103 -26.91 -10.89 -8.26
N ALA A 104 -27.47 -10.60 -9.43
CA ALA A 104 -28.91 -10.78 -9.69
C ALA A 104 -29.37 -12.24 -9.50
N ALA A 105 -28.49 -13.21 -9.76
CA ALA A 105 -28.75 -14.62 -9.57
C ALA A 105 -28.49 -15.14 -8.13
N GLY A 106 -28.16 -14.27 -7.17
CA GLY A 106 -27.85 -14.65 -5.77
C GLY A 106 -26.55 -15.44 -5.59
N LYS A 107 -25.71 -15.56 -6.62
CA LYS A 107 -24.49 -16.40 -6.58
C LYS A 107 -23.38 -15.86 -5.67
N LEU A 108 -23.49 -14.61 -5.23
CA LEU A 108 -22.52 -13.93 -4.38
C LEU A 108 -23.11 -13.57 -3.01
N ASP A 109 -24.29 -14.12 -2.68
CA ASP A 109 -24.92 -13.88 -1.39
C ASP A 109 -24.02 -14.41 -0.26
N PRO A 110 -23.93 -13.67 0.86
CA PRO A 110 -23.05 -14.03 1.95
C PRO A 110 -23.47 -15.38 2.55
N GLN A 111 -22.54 -16.33 2.53
CA GLN A 111 -22.72 -17.62 3.20
C GLN A 111 -22.35 -17.43 4.68
N ILE A 112 -23.29 -16.90 5.45
CA ILE A 112 -23.13 -16.76 6.90
C ILE A 112 -23.35 -18.15 7.49
N ALA A 113 -22.27 -18.84 7.84
CA ALA A 113 -22.39 -19.99 8.72
C ALA A 113 -23.03 -19.50 10.02
N THR A 114 -24.27 -19.89 10.30
CA THR A 114 -24.82 -19.81 11.65
C THR A 114 -23.92 -20.69 12.50
N ALA A 115 -22.94 -20.08 13.17
CA ALA A 115 -22.22 -20.74 14.24
C ALA A 115 -23.30 -21.22 15.21
N LYS A 116 -23.45 -22.54 15.36
CA LYS A 116 -24.14 -23.10 16.52
C LYS A 116 -23.43 -22.49 17.73
N ALA A 117 -24.09 -21.54 18.38
CA ALA A 117 -23.66 -21.03 19.67
C ALA A 117 -23.50 -22.25 20.58
N ALA A 118 -22.27 -22.47 21.05
CA ALA A 118 -21.95 -23.43 22.10
C ALA A 118 -22.32 -22.85 23.45
#